data_AF-E2C1E3-F1
#
_entry.id   AF-E2C1E3-F1
#
_cell.length_a   1.000
_cell.length_b   1.000
_cell.length_c   1.000
_cell.angle_alpha   90.00
_cell.angle_beta   90.00
_cell.angle_gamma   90.00
#
_symmetry.space_group_name_H-M   'P 1'
#
loop_
_entity.id
_entity.type
_entity.pdbx_description
1 polymer ?
#
loop_
_entity_poly.entity_id
_entity_poly.type
_entity_poly.pdbx_seq_one_letter_code
_entity_poly.pdbx_strand_id
1 'polypeptide(L)' 'KKLCARWVPHLLTIDQKRIRMRISQACLDRFKQNKMDFKRRFINVDETWIHHYIPEPKEQSKQWIEAGGRAPK' A
#
# COMPACT_ATOMS: atom_id res chain seq x y z
N LYS A 1 -25.57 12.48 0.37
CA LYS A 1 -24.30 13.01 0.91
C LYS A 1 -23.16 12.47 0.04
N LYS A 2 -22.27 13.32 -0.52
CA LYS A 2 -21.14 12.85 -1.36
C LYS A 2 -20.01 12.34 -0.46
N LEU A 3 -19.52 11.12 -0.70
CA LEU A 3 -18.37 10.54 0.01
C LEU A 3 -17.21 10.36 -0.98
N CYS A 4 -15.98 10.53 -0.47
CA CYS A 4 -14.76 10.22 -1.21
C CYS A 4 -14.21 8.88 -0.74
N ALA A 5 -13.61 8.11 -1.63
CA ALA A 5 -12.90 6.88 -1.27
C ALA A 5 -11.75 7.20 -0.29
N ARG A 6 -11.56 6.35 0.71
CA ARG A 6 -10.50 6.48 1.72
C ARG A 6 -9.64 5.22 1.68
N TRP A 7 -8.33 5.38 1.54
CA TRP A 7 -7.40 4.26 1.67
C TRP A 7 -7.42 3.71 3.10
N VAL A 8 -7.73 2.43 3.25
CA VAL A 8 -7.69 1.72 4.52
C VAL A 8 -6.53 0.73 4.46
N PRO A 9 -5.47 0.91 5.28
CA PRO A 9 -4.36 -0.05 5.34
C PRO A 9 -4.84 -1.43 5.76
N HIS A 10 -4.22 -2.47 5.21
CA HIS A 10 -4.52 -3.85 5.59
C HIS A 10 -4.07 -4.13 7.03
N LEU A 11 -4.96 -4.72 7.84
CA LEU A 11 -4.64 -5.13 9.20
C LEU A 11 -3.96 -6.50 9.19
N LEU A 12 -2.69 -6.54 9.59
CA LEU A 12 -1.92 -7.77 9.62
C LEU A 12 -2.33 -8.70 10.78
N THR A 13 -2.41 -9.99 10.49
CA THR A 13 -2.56 -11.04 11.53
C THR A 13 -1.29 -11.17 12.37
N ILE A 14 -1.39 -11.82 13.54
CA ILE A 14 -0.24 -12.03 14.43
C ILE A 14 0.87 -12.82 13.71
N ASP A 15 0.51 -13.84 12.93
CA ASP A 15 1.48 -14.66 12.23
C ASP A 15 2.15 -13.93 11.07
N GLN A 16 1.42 -13.10 10.32
CA GLN A 16 2.00 -12.21 9.31
C GLN A 16 3.04 -11.25 9.93
N LYS A 17 2.76 -10.70 11.12
CA LYS A 17 3.71 -9.86 11.86
C LYS A 17 4.96 -10.65 12.24
N ARG A 18 4.80 -11.87 12.77
CA ARG A 18 5.92 -12.75 13.15
C ARG A 18 6.82 -13.09 11.95
N ILE A 19 6.22 -13.45 10.81
CA ILE A 19 6.95 -13.75 9.57
C ILE A 19 7.74 -12.52 9.13
N ARG A 20 7.10 -11.34 9.09
CA ARG A 20 7.78 -10.08 8.72
C ARG A 20 8.94 -9.75 9.64
N MET A 21 8.78 -9.89 10.95
CA MET A 21 9.87 -9.66 11.92
C MET A 21 11.05 -10.60 11.67
N ARG A 22 10.78 -11.90 11.48
CA ARG A 22 11.82 -12.90 11.22
C ARG A 22 12.62 -12.59 9.95
N ILE A 23 11.93 -12.29 8.85
CA ILE A 23 12.57 -11.94 7.57
C ILE A 23 13.40 -10.66 7.73
N SER A 24 12.83 -9.64 8.39
CA SER A 24 13.52 -8.36 8.60
C SER A 24 14.79 -8.53 9.44
N GLN A 25 14.76 -9.37 10.48
CA GLN A 25 15.93 -9.67 11.29
C GLN A 25 17.03 -10.34 10.46
N ALA A 26 16.69 -11.36 9.67
CA ALA A 26 17.64 -12.03 8.79
C ALA A 26 18.25 -11.07 7.74
N CYS A 27 17.45 -10.18 7.15
CA CYS A 27 17.93 -9.15 6.25
C CYS A 27 18.88 -8.17 6.95
N LEU A 28 18.55 -7.75 8.18
CA LEU A 28 19.37 -6.84 8.97
C LEU A 28 20.72 -7.45 9.34
N ASP A 29 20.73 -8.72 9.75
CA ASP A 29 21.98 -9.40 10.11
C ASP A 29 22.91 -9.52 8.90
N ARG A 30 22.35 -9.88 7.72
CA ARG A 30 23.10 -9.91 6.46
C ARG A 30 23.62 -8.52 6.05
N PHE A 31 22.79 -7.49 6.24
CA PHE A 31 23.18 -6.10 5.98
C PHE A 31 24.32 -5.64 6.89
N LYS A 32 24.31 -6.03 8.17
CA LYS A 32 25.36 -5.68 9.15
C LYS A 32 26.68 -6.39 8.83
N GLN A 33 26.63 -7.64 8.35
CA GLN A 33 27.83 -8.40 7.98
C GLN A 33 28.58 -7.79 6.82
N ASN A 34 27.89 -7.38 5.75
CA ASN A 34 28.53 -6.71 4.62
C ASN A 34 27.57 -5.72 3.92
N LYS A 35 27.53 -4.51 4.46
CA LYS A 35 26.62 -3.44 4.03
C LYS A 35 26.78 -3.06 2.56
N MET A 36 28.03 -2.96 2.09
CA MET A 36 28.32 -2.49 0.73
C MET A 36 27.90 -3.52 -0.30
N ASP A 37 28.28 -4.77 -0.08
CA ASP A 37 27.91 -5.87 -0.96
C ASP A 37 26.40 -6.15 -0.96
N PHE A 38 25.76 -6.14 0.22
CA PHE A 38 24.31 -6.33 0.33
C PHE A 38 23.57 -5.32 -0.54
N LYS A 39 23.92 -4.02 -0.44
CA LYS A 39 23.28 -2.96 -1.23
C LYS A 39 23.55 -3.12 -2.73
N ARG A 40 24.77 -3.46 -3.12
CA ARG A 40 25.14 -3.62 -4.54
C ARG A 40 24.37 -4.75 -5.22
N ARG A 41 24.04 -5.81 -4.48
CA ARG A 41 23.34 -6.99 -5.02
C ARG A 41 21.83 -6.97 -4.78
N PHE A 42 21.31 -6.00 -4.04
CA PHE A 42 19.89 -5.90 -3.72
C PHE A 42 19.14 -5.21 -4.86
N ILE A 43 18.50 -6.01 -5.71
CA ILE A 43 17.63 -5.53 -6.80
C ILE A 43 16.17 -5.70 -6.36
N ASN A 44 15.36 -4.65 -6.49
CA ASN A 44 13.92 -4.67 -6.27
C ASN A 44 13.17 -4.34 -7.56
N VAL A 45 11.96 -4.87 -7.69
CA VAL A 45 11.04 -4.58 -8.80
C VAL A 45 9.63 -4.52 -8.19
N ASP A 46 8.86 -3.52 -8.57
CA ASP A 46 7.45 -3.38 -8.19
C ASP A 46 6.72 -2.59 -9.29
N GLU A 47 5.40 -2.76 -9.35
CA GLU A 47 4.55 -2.08 -10.31
C GLU A 47 3.78 -0.95 -9.63
N THR A 48 3.69 0.20 -10.30
CA THR A 48 2.88 1.32 -9.82
C THR A 48 1.94 1.79 -10.91
N TRP A 49 0.69 2.07 -10.53
CA TRP A 49 -0.30 2.62 -11.46
C TRP A 49 0.01 4.09 -11.73
N ILE A 50 0.37 4.43 -12.97
CA ILE A 50 0.55 5.82 -13.41
C ILE A 50 -0.78 6.33 -13.95
N HIS A 51 -1.40 7.26 -13.23
CA HIS A 51 -2.66 7.86 -13.65
C HIS A 51 -2.43 8.92 -14.73
N HIS A 52 -2.93 8.69 -15.94
CA HIS A 52 -3.04 9.72 -16.96
C HIS A 52 -4.29 10.57 -16.68
N TYR A 53 -4.10 11.84 -16.30
CA TYR A 53 -5.21 12.72 -15.93
C TYR A 53 -6.00 13.16 -17.16
N ILE A 54 -7.18 12.57 -17.35
CA ILE A 54 -8.23 13.08 -18.22
C ILE A 54 -9.24 13.79 -17.31
N PRO A 55 -9.42 15.12 -17.41
CA PRO A 55 -10.34 15.84 -16.56
C PRO A 55 -11.79 15.46 -16.86
N GLU A 56 -12.36 14.54 -16.09
CA GLU A 56 -13.81 14.43 -15.96
C GLU A 56 -14.33 15.58 -15.09
N PRO A 57 -15.42 16.28 -15.49
CA PRO A 57 -16.08 17.27 -14.64
C PRO A 57 -16.48 16.63 -13.31
N LYS A 58 -16.12 17.29 -12.20
CA LYS A 58 -16.36 16.85 -10.80
C LYS A 58 -17.82 16.53 -10.45
N GLU A 59 -18.75 16.95 -11.31
CA GLU A 59 -20.17 16.62 -11.32
C GLU A 59 -20.43 15.15 -11.70
N GLN A 60 -19.69 14.60 -12.67
CA GLN A 60 -19.91 13.25 -13.23
C GLN A 60 -19.39 12.13 -12.33
N SER A 61 -18.39 12.39 -11.47
CA SER A 61 -17.86 11.43 -10.50
C SER A 61 -18.64 11.37 -9.17
N LYS A 62 -19.87 11.89 -9.12
CA LYS A 62 -20.76 11.85 -7.95
C LYS A 62 -21.54 10.54 -7.92
N GLN A 63 -21.27 9.68 -6.95
CA GLN A 63 -22.16 8.55 -6.63
C GLN A 63 -23.22 8.96 -5.61
N TRP A 64 -24.48 8.62 -5.88
CA TRP A 64 -25.61 8.85 -4.98
C TRP A 64 -25.68 7.72 -3.96
N ILE A 65 -25.86 8.08 -2.68
CA ILE A 65 -26.15 7.15 -1.60
C ILE A 65 -27.37 7.64 -0.81
N GLU A 66 -28.19 6.70 -0.35
CA GLU A 66 -29.34 6.99 0.53
C GLU A 66 -28.90 7.58 1.87
N ALA A 67 -29.81 8.31 2.52
CA ALA A 67 -29.55 8.90 3.83
C ALA A 67 -29.34 7.79 4.88
N GLY A 68 -28.12 7.70 5.42
CA GLY A 68 -27.72 6.62 6.34
C GLY A 68 -26.96 5.46 5.69
N GLY A 69 -26.79 5.48 4.35
CA GLY A 69 -25.99 4.50 3.62
C GLY A 69 -24.51 4.51 4.01
N ARG A 70 -23.89 3.32 4.06
CA ARG A 70 -22.44 3.18 4.27
C ARG A 70 -21.68 3.67 3.03
N ALA A 71 -20.46 4.16 3.24
CA ALA A 71 -19.56 4.46 2.13
C ALA A 71 -19.36 3.19 1.26
N PRO A 72 -19.22 3.33 -0.07
CA PRO A 72 -18.76 2.23 -0.91
C PRO A 72 -17.43 1.70 -0.35
N LYS A 73 -17.27 0.37 -0.31
CA LYS A 73 -16.01 -0.28 0.10
C LYS A 73 -14.89 0.00 -0.88
#